data_AF-A0A0N4W742-F1
#
_entry.id   AF-A0A0N4W742-F1
#
_cell.length_a   1.000
_cell.length_b   1.000
_cell.length_c   1.000
_cell.angle_alpha   90.00
_cell.angle_beta   90.00
_cell.angle_gamma   90.00
#
_symmetry.space_group_name_H-M   'P 1'
#
loop_
_entity.id
_entity.type
_entity.pdbx_description
1 polymer ?
#
loop_
_entity_poly.entity_id
_entity_poly.type
_entity_poly.pdbx_seq_one_letter_code
_entity_poly.pdbx_strand_id
1 'polypeptide(L)'
;MLFSFAGQWDVTHATSRTAPSRWVQKISHEHGLQFLQHFNIHYKDTGLFGVYYVSDGDDLANSQGIMRSIQHEWKHLAAAISDEETTLARNQLRTELYQNLETNTQKAEYNAKELLYTGHVRSLAQLEEEISNIDHNVLRATVFKHVYDRDTANAGVGRTEAFVSYAHTRAAMSWWRL
;
A
#
# COMPACT_ATOMS: atom_id res chain seq x y z
N MET A 1 1.97 1.41 -8.09
CA MET A 1 1.54 2.76 -7.68
C MET A 1 0.80 2.79 -6.34
N LEU A 2 -0.18 1.90 -6.08
CA LEU A 2 -0.96 1.92 -4.83
C LEU A 2 -0.14 1.76 -3.54
N PHE A 3 0.95 0.99 -3.58
CA PHE A 3 1.91 0.85 -2.48
C PHE A 3 2.57 2.18 -2.09
N SER A 4 2.93 3.01 -3.07
CA SER A 4 3.67 4.27 -2.88
C SER A 4 2.87 5.29 -2.08
N PHE A 5 1.55 5.32 -2.28
CA PHE A 5 0.65 6.26 -1.62
C PHE A 5 0.62 6.13 -0.09
N ALA A 6 0.64 4.88 0.37
CA ALA A 6 0.40 4.58 1.78
C ALA A 6 1.70 4.28 2.56
N GLY A 7 2.81 4.07 1.84
CA GLY A 7 4.16 4.12 2.37
C GLY A 7 4.54 2.99 3.34
N GLN A 8 5.74 3.12 3.89
CA GLN A 8 6.28 2.31 4.97
C GLN A 8 6.48 3.19 6.20
N TRP A 9 6.19 2.65 7.38
CA TRP A 9 6.41 3.29 8.66
C TRP A 9 6.96 2.29 9.69
N ASP A 10 7.86 2.76 10.53
CA ASP A 10 8.44 2.01 11.64
C ASP A 10 8.69 2.98 12.81
N VAL A 11 8.77 2.46 14.04
CA VAL A 11 9.06 3.25 15.24
C VAL A 11 10.42 3.96 15.18
N THR A 12 11.37 3.42 14.41
CA THR A 12 12.68 4.06 14.19
C THR A 12 12.62 5.19 13.15
N HIS A 13 11.50 5.34 12.44
CA HIS A 13 11.36 6.29 11.36
C HIS A 13 11.26 7.73 11.92
N ALA A 14 12.26 8.56 11.60
CA ALA A 14 12.44 9.90 12.16
C ALA A 14 11.30 10.89 11.86
N THR A 15 10.44 10.58 10.89
CA THR A 15 9.39 11.48 10.36
C THR A 15 7.98 11.03 10.74
N SER A 16 7.76 10.43 11.92
CA SER A 16 6.41 9.97 12.35
C SER A 16 5.34 11.07 12.26
N ARG A 17 5.57 12.24 12.90
CA ARG A 17 4.61 13.36 12.91
C ARG A 17 4.62 14.23 11.66
N THR A 18 5.72 14.21 10.93
CA THR A 18 5.93 15.03 9.73
C THR A 18 5.86 14.19 8.45
N ALA A 19 5.33 12.97 8.54
CA ALA A 19 5.23 12.06 7.41
C ALA A 19 4.39 12.70 6.30
N PRO A 20 4.79 12.59 5.03
CA PRO A 20 4.04 13.20 3.93
C PRO A 20 2.65 12.56 3.73
N SER A 21 2.47 11.30 4.14
CA SER A 21 1.17 10.64 4.15
C SER A 21 0.38 10.98 5.42
N ARG A 22 -0.80 11.59 5.26
CA ARG A 22 -1.72 11.93 6.35
C ARG A 22 -2.12 10.69 7.16
N TRP A 23 -2.18 9.54 6.52
CA TRP A 23 -2.52 8.28 7.17
C TRP A 23 -1.41 7.80 8.10
N VAL A 24 -0.15 7.85 7.63
CA VAL A 24 1.02 7.49 8.47
C VAL A 24 1.09 8.39 9.70
N GLN A 25 0.82 9.70 9.56
CA GLN A 25 0.77 10.61 10.71
C GLN A 25 -0.24 10.16 11.78
N LYS A 26 -1.42 9.69 11.37
CA LYS A 26 -2.47 9.23 12.29
C LYS A 26 -2.12 7.91 12.96
N ILE A 27 -1.69 6.91 12.17
CA ILE A 27 -1.49 5.56 12.69
C ILE A 27 -0.19 5.40 13.50
N SER A 28 0.80 6.28 13.30
CA SER A 28 2.13 6.21 13.93
C SER A 28 2.15 6.30 15.47
N HIS A 29 1.07 6.78 16.08
CA HIS A 29 1.00 6.99 17.54
C HIS A 29 -0.18 6.27 18.20
N GLU A 30 -0.94 5.51 17.42
CA GLU A 30 -2.16 4.85 17.90
C GLU A 30 -1.94 3.34 17.99
N HIS A 31 -2.64 2.71 18.94
CA HIS A 31 -2.88 1.26 18.96
C HIS A 31 -1.65 0.33 19.07
N GLY A 32 -0.51 0.79 19.58
CA GLY A 32 0.66 -0.07 19.81
C GLY A 32 1.27 -0.65 18.53
N LEU A 33 1.16 0.08 17.42
CA LEU A 33 1.77 -0.29 16.14
C LEU A 33 3.28 -0.04 16.18
N GLN A 34 4.07 -1.05 15.82
CA GLN A 34 5.53 -0.97 15.77
C GLN A 34 6.04 -0.80 14.34
N PHE A 35 5.50 -1.58 13.40
CA PHE A 35 5.93 -1.59 12.01
C PHE A 35 4.74 -1.70 11.07
N LEU A 36 4.85 -1.09 9.89
CA LEU A 36 3.80 -1.04 8.90
C LEU A 36 4.39 -0.88 7.51
N GLN A 37 4.03 -1.77 6.61
CA GLN A 37 4.52 -1.75 5.23
C GLN A 37 3.42 -2.22 4.30
N HIS A 38 3.11 -1.43 3.30
CA HIS A 38 2.27 -1.89 2.21
C HIS A 38 3.02 -2.93 1.37
N PHE A 39 2.33 -3.77 0.62
CA PHE A 39 3.00 -4.58 -0.38
C PHE A 39 2.13 -4.75 -1.60
N ASN A 40 2.80 -4.96 -2.72
CA ASN A 40 2.19 -5.24 -3.99
C ASN A 40 3.08 -6.26 -4.73
N ILE A 41 2.69 -7.52 -4.67
CA ILE A 41 3.44 -8.66 -5.20
C ILE A 41 2.72 -9.10 -6.48
N HIS A 42 3.45 -9.15 -7.58
CA HIS A 42 2.90 -9.52 -8.87
C HIS A 42 3.43 -10.89 -9.31
N TYR A 43 2.51 -11.74 -9.76
CA TYR A 43 2.79 -12.96 -10.51
C TYR A 43 2.22 -12.82 -11.93
N LYS A 44 2.48 -13.82 -12.78
CA LYS A 44 2.05 -13.82 -14.18
C LYS A 44 0.53 -13.63 -14.34
N ASP A 45 -0.25 -14.38 -13.55
CA ASP A 45 -1.71 -14.47 -13.71
C ASP A 45 -2.49 -13.91 -12.49
N THR A 46 -1.78 -13.55 -11.42
CA THR A 46 -2.39 -13.08 -10.16
C THR A 46 -1.44 -12.14 -9.41
N GLY A 47 -1.94 -11.47 -8.38
CA GLY A 47 -1.13 -10.62 -7.52
C GLY A 47 -1.72 -10.50 -6.13
N LEU A 48 -0.88 -10.10 -5.19
CA LEU A 48 -1.27 -9.81 -3.81
C LEU A 48 -1.03 -8.33 -3.54
N PHE A 49 -2.08 -7.66 -3.07
CA PHE A 49 -2.01 -6.29 -2.59
C PHE A 49 -2.50 -6.27 -1.16
N GLY A 50 -1.76 -5.61 -0.27
CA GLY A 50 -2.14 -5.57 1.13
C GLY A 50 -1.20 -4.76 1.99
N VAL A 51 -1.35 -4.98 3.30
CA VAL A 51 -0.56 -4.35 4.35
C VAL A 51 0.00 -5.44 5.25
N TYR A 52 1.28 -5.34 5.53
CA TYR A 52 1.96 -6.07 6.58
C TYR A 52 2.17 -5.11 7.76
N TYR A 53 1.89 -5.57 8.97
CA TYR A 53 2.09 -4.76 10.16
C TYR A 53 2.52 -5.62 11.35
N VAL A 54 3.21 -4.99 12.30
CA VAL A 54 3.64 -5.58 13.57
C VAL A 54 3.10 -4.71 14.69
N SER A 55 2.43 -5.30 15.67
CA SER A 55 1.91 -4.61 16.85
C SER A 55 2.08 -5.47 18.11
N ASP A 56 1.90 -4.85 19.27
CA ASP A 56 2.06 -5.51 20.59
C ASP A 56 1.06 -6.66 20.85
N GLY A 57 -0.07 -6.65 20.12
CA GLY A 57 -1.11 -7.68 20.21
C GLY A 57 -1.69 -7.85 21.62
N ASP A 58 -1.70 -6.77 22.41
CA ASP A 58 -2.08 -6.74 23.81
C ASP A 58 -3.58 -6.61 24.03
N ASP A 59 -4.26 -5.86 23.16
CA ASP A 59 -5.68 -5.57 23.23
C ASP A 59 -6.37 -5.76 21.86
N LEU A 60 -7.58 -6.31 21.90
CA LEU A 60 -8.47 -6.42 20.75
C LEU A 60 -8.87 -5.04 20.23
N ALA A 61 -9.08 -4.06 21.11
CA ALA A 61 -9.44 -2.70 20.69
C ALA A 61 -8.32 -2.04 19.88
N ASN A 62 -7.06 -2.25 20.27
CA ASN A 62 -5.88 -1.81 19.52
C ASN A 62 -5.81 -2.47 18.14
N SER A 63 -5.93 -3.80 18.09
CA SER A 63 -5.89 -4.55 16.82
C SER A 63 -7.03 -4.15 15.87
N GLN A 64 -8.23 -3.93 16.41
CA GLN A 64 -9.36 -3.40 15.65
C GLN A 64 -9.13 -1.96 15.18
N GLY A 65 -8.49 -1.13 15.99
CA GLY A 65 -8.11 0.24 15.65
C GLY A 65 -7.16 0.30 14.44
N ILE A 66 -6.10 -0.51 14.46
CA ILE A 66 -5.15 -0.65 13.33
C ILE A 66 -5.90 -1.07 12.06
N MET A 67 -6.70 -2.14 12.14
CA MET A 67 -7.44 -2.65 10.99
C MET A 67 -8.44 -1.62 10.45
N ARG A 68 -9.16 -0.92 11.34
CA ARG A 68 -10.09 0.16 10.96
C ARG A 68 -9.35 1.30 10.25
N SER A 69 -8.14 1.66 10.71
CA SER A 69 -7.31 2.69 10.09
C SER A 69 -6.88 2.29 8.67
N ILE A 70 -6.42 1.05 8.48
CA ILE A 70 -6.06 0.51 7.15
C ILE A 70 -7.28 0.54 6.21
N GLN A 71 -8.42 0.04 6.68
CA GLN A 71 -9.65 -0.01 5.87
C GLN A 71 -10.20 1.38 5.55
N HIS A 72 -10.09 2.32 6.49
CA HIS A 72 -10.45 3.70 6.25
C HIS A 72 -9.62 4.28 5.10
N GLU A 73 -8.32 4.01 5.05
CA GLU A 73 -7.44 4.49 4.00
C GLU A 73 -7.77 3.89 2.64
N TRP A 74 -8.03 2.58 2.57
CA TRP A 74 -8.47 1.95 1.32
C TRP A 74 -9.79 2.50 0.80
N LYS A 75 -10.70 2.86 1.72
CA LYS A 75 -11.97 3.50 1.35
C LYS A 75 -11.78 4.95 0.92
N HIS A 76 -10.88 5.70 1.55
CA HIS A 76 -10.47 7.04 1.10
C HIS A 76 -9.92 6.99 -0.32
N LEU A 77 -9.01 6.05 -0.59
CA LEU A 77 -8.44 5.82 -1.93
C LEU A 77 -9.51 5.47 -2.99
N ALA A 78 -10.54 4.71 -2.62
CA ALA A 78 -11.62 4.34 -3.52
C ALA A 78 -12.63 5.47 -3.78
N ALA A 79 -12.77 6.42 -2.85
CA ALA A 79 -13.85 7.41 -2.87
C ALA A 79 -13.40 8.85 -3.14
N ALA A 80 -12.29 9.29 -2.52
CA ALA A 80 -11.98 10.71 -2.36
C ALA A 80 -10.47 11.02 -2.42
N ILE A 81 -9.72 10.28 -3.25
CA ILE A 81 -8.32 10.61 -3.54
C ILE A 81 -8.19 11.97 -4.23
N SER A 82 -7.24 12.81 -3.79
CA SER A 82 -6.97 14.11 -4.40
C SER A 82 -5.87 14.06 -5.47
N ASP A 83 -5.84 15.08 -6.33
CA ASP A 83 -4.78 15.27 -7.33
C ASP A 83 -3.40 15.47 -6.69
N GLU A 84 -3.36 16.19 -5.56
CA GLU A 84 -2.14 16.44 -4.81
C GLU A 84 -1.55 15.13 -4.25
N GLU A 85 -2.40 14.29 -3.65
CA GLU A 85 -1.96 13.00 -3.12
C GLU A 85 -1.53 12.04 -4.26
N THR A 86 -2.22 12.09 -5.40
CA THR A 86 -1.84 11.32 -6.60
C THR A 86 -0.48 11.76 -7.15
N THR A 87 -0.22 13.07 -7.20
CA THR A 87 1.05 13.64 -7.65
C THR A 87 2.18 13.27 -6.70
N LEU A 88 1.94 13.34 -5.38
CA LEU A 88 2.88 12.90 -4.36
C LEU A 88 3.25 11.41 -4.53
N ALA A 89 2.24 10.54 -4.64
CA ALA A 89 2.45 9.10 -4.80
C ALA A 89 3.21 8.75 -6.09
N ARG A 90 2.95 9.51 -7.17
CA ARG A 90 3.69 9.39 -8.44
C ARG A 90 5.16 9.76 -8.27
N ASN A 91 5.44 10.88 -7.59
CA ASN A 91 6.80 11.32 -7.33
C ASN A 91 7.56 10.34 -6.44
N GLN A 92 6.92 9.80 -5.41
CA GLN A 92 7.51 8.76 -4.55
C GLN A 92 7.83 7.48 -5.34
N LEU A 93 6.90 7.02 -6.20
CA LEU A 93 7.13 5.84 -7.04
C LEU A 93 8.29 6.06 -8.01
N ARG A 94 8.40 7.27 -8.57
CA ARG A 94 9.49 7.65 -9.45
C ARG A 94 10.83 7.62 -8.71
N THR A 95 10.89 8.21 -7.52
CA THR A 95 12.10 8.20 -6.68
C THR A 95 12.52 6.76 -6.34
N GLU A 96 11.58 5.92 -5.90
CA GLU A 96 11.85 4.51 -5.59
C GLU A 96 12.35 3.73 -6.81
N LEU A 97 11.72 3.93 -7.98
CA LEU A 97 12.14 3.29 -9.23
C LEU A 97 13.58 3.67 -9.60
N TYR A 98 13.92 4.96 -9.56
CA TYR A 98 15.28 5.40 -9.91
C TYR A 98 16.33 4.96 -8.90
N GLN A 99 16.02 4.97 -7.60
CA GLN A 99 16.91 4.46 -6.55
C GLN A 99 17.22 2.96 -6.76
N ASN A 100 16.20 2.19 -7.15
CA ASN A 100 16.37 0.78 -7.47
C ASN A 100 17.15 0.54 -8.77
N LEU A 101 17.46 1.57 -9.55
CA LEU A 101 18.19 1.46 -10.82
C LEU A 101 19.54 2.18 -10.77
N GLU A 102 20.11 2.44 -9.58
CA GLU A 102 21.40 3.15 -9.49
C GLU A 102 22.58 2.27 -9.91
N THR A 103 22.60 1.00 -9.47
CA THR A 103 23.73 0.11 -9.74
C THR A 103 23.54 -0.74 -11.00
N ASN A 104 24.64 -1.12 -11.64
CA ASN A 104 24.59 -2.00 -12.82
C ASN A 104 23.93 -3.36 -12.53
N THR A 105 24.16 -3.91 -11.34
CA THR A 105 23.55 -5.17 -10.91
C THR A 105 22.03 -5.04 -10.81
N GLN A 106 21.52 -3.97 -10.17
CA GLN A 106 20.08 -3.78 -10.07
C GLN A 106 19.43 -3.50 -11.43
N LYS A 107 20.10 -2.74 -12.31
CA LYS A 107 19.63 -2.55 -13.70
C LYS A 107 19.54 -3.87 -14.46
N ALA A 108 20.57 -4.72 -14.34
CA ALA A 108 20.58 -6.03 -14.98
C ALA A 108 19.44 -6.92 -14.44
N GLU A 109 19.22 -6.92 -13.12
CA GLU A 109 18.12 -7.64 -12.48
C GLU A 109 16.75 -7.14 -12.95
N TYR A 110 16.55 -5.81 -13.01
CA TYR A 110 15.32 -5.21 -13.49
C TYR A 110 15.02 -5.61 -14.94
N ASN A 111 15.99 -5.44 -15.84
CA ASN A 111 15.84 -5.80 -17.25
C ASN A 111 15.55 -7.30 -17.43
N ALA A 112 16.21 -8.16 -16.65
CA ALA A 112 15.99 -9.60 -16.70
C ALA A 112 14.57 -9.98 -16.24
N LYS A 113 14.10 -9.41 -15.13
CA LYS A 113 12.74 -9.60 -14.62
C LYS A 113 11.71 -9.12 -15.63
N GLU A 114 11.91 -7.93 -16.19
CA GLU A 114 10.99 -7.37 -17.16
C GLU A 114 10.90 -8.22 -18.41
N LEU A 115 12.03 -8.61 -18.99
CA LEU A 115 12.09 -9.51 -20.14
C LEU A 115 11.37 -10.85 -19.86
N LEU A 116 11.50 -11.40 -18.65
CA LEU A 116 10.84 -12.64 -18.25
C LEU A 116 9.31 -12.50 -18.15
N TYR A 117 8.82 -11.36 -17.63
CA TYR A 117 7.39 -11.17 -17.39
C TYR A 117 6.62 -10.65 -18.61
N THR A 118 7.20 -9.74 -19.39
CA THR A 118 6.51 -9.04 -20.50
C THR A 118 7.05 -9.42 -21.88
N GLY A 119 8.16 -10.15 -21.95
CA GLY A 119 8.83 -10.55 -23.19
C GLY A 119 9.68 -9.45 -23.82
N HIS A 120 9.71 -8.24 -23.26
CA HIS A 120 10.44 -7.09 -23.82
C HIS A 120 10.93 -6.18 -22.70
N VAL A 121 12.08 -5.52 -22.88
CA VAL A 121 12.59 -4.54 -21.91
C VAL A 121 12.08 -3.15 -22.30
N ARG A 122 11.37 -2.47 -21.40
CA ARG A 122 10.91 -1.10 -21.64
C ARG A 122 12.05 -0.14 -21.35
N SER A 123 12.10 0.94 -22.13
CA SER A 123 13.04 2.02 -21.84
C SER A 123 12.58 2.83 -20.63
N LEU A 124 13.54 3.44 -19.93
CA LEU A 124 13.24 4.38 -18.83
C LEU A 124 12.29 5.51 -19.26
N ALA A 125 12.37 5.97 -20.52
CA ALA A 125 11.47 6.98 -21.05
C ALA A 125 10.02 6.49 -21.15
N GLN A 126 9.81 5.24 -21.60
CA GLN A 126 8.48 4.62 -21.64
C GLN A 126 7.90 4.45 -20.23
N LEU A 127 8.72 4.01 -19.27
CA LEU A 127 8.29 3.88 -17.88
C LEU A 127 7.89 5.23 -17.26
N GLU A 128 8.67 6.28 -17.55
CA GLU A 128 8.38 7.64 -17.07
C GLU A 128 7.09 8.20 -17.69
N GLU A 129 6.86 7.95 -18.98
CA GLU A 129 5.62 8.31 -19.66
C GLU A 129 4.42 7.57 -19.07
N GLU A 130 4.54 6.25 -18.87
CA GLU A 130 3.49 5.43 -18.23
C GLU A 130 3.16 5.95 -16.82
N ILE A 131 4.17 6.27 -16.00
CA ILE A 131 3.99 6.82 -14.65
C ILE A 131 3.32 8.20 -14.70
N SER A 132 3.71 9.03 -15.66
CA SER A 132 3.18 10.39 -15.84
C SER A 132 1.71 10.40 -16.28
N ASN A 133 1.29 9.40 -17.04
CA ASN A 133 -0.08 9.26 -17.54
C ASN A 133 -1.07 8.73 -16.49
N ILE A 134 -0.63 8.43 -15.27
CA ILE A 134 -1.54 7.90 -14.24
C ILE A 134 -2.37 9.01 -13.62
N ASP A 135 -3.65 9.05 -13.97
CA ASP A 135 -4.64 9.99 -13.44
C ASP A 135 -5.30 9.50 -12.13
N HIS A 136 -5.75 10.44 -11.30
CA HIS A 136 -6.46 10.16 -10.05
C HIS A 136 -7.76 9.38 -10.29
N ASN A 137 -8.47 9.63 -11.39
CA ASN A 137 -9.68 8.91 -11.76
C ASN A 137 -9.40 7.43 -12.04
N VAL A 138 -8.32 7.14 -12.77
CA VAL A 138 -7.90 5.76 -13.09
C VAL A 138 -7.48 5.04 -11.81
N LEU A 139 -6.76 5.74 -10.93
CA LEU A 139 -6.34 5.19 -9.64
C LEU A 139 -7.56 4.84 -8.78
N ARG A 140 -8.51 5.77 -8.65
CA ARG A 140 -9.78 5.57 -7.94
C ARG A 140 -10.57 4.39 -8.48
N ALA A 141 -10.75 4.32 -9.81
CA ALA A 141 -11.46 3.23 -10.47
C ALA A 141 -10.77 1.87 -10.23
N THR A 142 -9.43 1.85 -10.24
CA THR A 142 -8.64 0.64 -9.98
C THR A 142 -8.80 0.16 -8.54
N VAL A 143 -8.71 1.07 -7.56
CA VAL A 143 -8.93 0.72 -6.13
C VAL A 143 -10.35 0.27 -5.90
N PHE A 144 -11.33 0.96 -6.48
CA PHE A 144 -12.73 0.58 -6.37
C PHE A 144 -12.98 -0.83 -6.96
N LYS A 145 -12.33 -1.16 -8.08
CA LYS A 145 -12.45 -2.47 -8.72
C LYS A 145 -11.75 -3.58 -7.94
N HIS A 146 -10.55 -3.35 -7.43
CA HIS A 146 -9.66 -4.40 -6.91
C HIS A 146 -9.57 -4.48 -5.39
N VAL A 147 -9.93 -3.43 -4.66
CA VAL A 147 -9.78 -3.34 -3.20
C VAL A 147 -11.13 -3.18 -2.51
N TYR A 148 -11.99 -2.29 -3.01
CA TYR A 148 -13.27 -1.99 -2.36
C TYR A 148 -14.22 -3.19 -2.41
N ASP A 149 -14.83 -3.53 -1.27
CA ASP A 149 -15.79 -4.64 -1.11
C ASP A 149 -15.29 -6.01 -1.65
N ARG A 150 -13.98 -6.25 -1.57
CA ARG A 150 -13.36 -7.53 -1.92
C ARG A 150 -13.09 -8.39 -0.70
N ASP A 151 -13.01 -9.70 -0.92
CA ASP A 151 -12.60 -10.65 0.12
C ASP A 151 -11.12 -10.49 0.43
N THR A 152 -10.76 -10.53 1.71
CA THR A 152 -9.38 -10.36 2.17
C THR A 152 -8.80 -11.68 2.64
N ALA A 153 -7.49 -11.87 2.45
CA ALA A 153 -6.77 -12.97 3.08
C ALA A 153 -5.97 -12.40 4.26
N ASN A 154 -6.27 -12.86 5.47
CA ASN A 154 -5.64 -12.37 6.69
C ASN A 154 -4.77 -13.48 7.28
N ALA A 155 -3.51 -13.19 7.55
CA ALA A 155 -2.60 -14.09 8.25
C ALA A 155 -1.97 -13.36 9.43
N GLY A 156 -1.90 -14.01 10.59
CA GLY A 156 -1.31 -13.47 11.81
C GLY A 156 -0.48 -14.53 12.52
N VAL A 157 0.66 -14.12 13.08
CA VAL A 157 1.59 -14.97 13.83
C VAL A 157 1.90 -14.29 15.16
N GLY A 158 1.98 -15.08 16.24
CA GLY A 158 2.23 -14.57 17.60
C GLY A 158 0.96 -14.52 18.44
N ARG A 159 0.76 -13.41 19.16
CA ARG A 159 -0.42 -13.20 20.04
C ARG A 159 -1.68 -12.94 19.20
N THR A 160 -2.28 -14.02 18.72
CA THR A 160 -3.43 -13.97 17.79
C THR A 160 -4.79 -13.93 18.47
N GLU A 161 -4.85 -13.96 19.80
CA GLU A 161 -6.09 -13.85 20.58
C GLU A 161 -6.82 -12.52 20.33
N ALA A 162 -6.07 -11.45 20.13
CA ALA A 162 -6.57 -10.11 19.78
C ALA A 162 -6.71 -9.90 18.26
N PHE A 163 -6.45 -10.92 17.43
CA PHE A 163 -6.50 -10.78 15.97
C PHE A 163 -7.94 -10.65 15.49
N VAL A 164 -8.17 -9.70 14.56
CA VAL A 164 -9.52 -9.39 14.09
C VAL A 164 -10.09 -10.56 13.30
N SER A 165 -11.28 -11.02 13.70
CA SER A 165 -11.97 -12.09 12.97
C SER A 165 -12.26 -11.68 11.52
N TYR A 166 -12.24 -12.65 10.61
CA TYR A 166 -12.52 -12.43 9.19
C TYR A 166 -13.85 -11.69 8.93
N ALA A 167 -14.93 -12.07 9.61
CA ALA A 167 -16.25 -11.45 9.42
C ALA A 167 -16.23 -9.93 9.70
N HIS A 168 -15.53 -9.51 10.75
CA HIS A 168 -15.36 -8.10 11.08
C HIS A 168 -14.51 -7.37 10.02
N THR A 169 -13.41 -7.97 9.56
CA THR A 169 -12.61 -7.39 8.48
C THR A 169 -13.43 -7.22 7.21
N ARG A 170 -14.14 -8.27 6.77
CA ARG A 170 -14.93 -8.26 5.54
C ARG A 170 -16.08 -7.26 5.59
N ALA A 171 -16.79 -7.17 6.71
CA ALA A 171 -17.92 -6.25 6.89
C ALA A 171 -17.49 -4.77 6.84
N ALA A 172 -16.23 -4.48 7.20
CA ALA A 172 -15.71 -3.13 7.24
C ALA A 172 -15.03 -2.68 5.92
N MET A 173 -14.97 -3.54 4.89
CA MET A 173 -14.44 -3.21 3.56
C MET A 173 -15.38 -2.33 2.71
N SER A 174 -16.66 -2.24 3.07
CA SER A 174 -17.65 -1.40 2.39
C SER A 174 -18.17 -0.27 3.30
N TRP A 175 -18.73 0.77 2.68
CA TRP A 175 -19.55 1.75 3.39
C TRP A 175 -21.03 1.37 3.28
N TRP A 176 -21.68 1.20 4.42
CA TRP A 176 -23.14 1.07 4.53
C TRP A 176 -23.87 2.42 4.58
N ARG A 177 -23.15 3.52 4.31
CA ARG A 177 -23.70 4.86 4.16
C ARG A 177 -23.78 5.19 2.67
N LEU A 178 -24.82 4.71 2.02
CA LEU A 178 -25.30 5.16 0.72
C LEU A 178 -26.78 5.51 0.86
#